data_AF-A0A6J2UH08-F1
#
_entry.id   AF-A0A6J2UH08-F1
#
_cell.length_a   1.000
_cell.length_b   1.000
_cell.length_c   1.000
_cell.angle_alpha   90.00
_cell.angle_beta   90.00
_cell.angle_gamma   90.00
#
_symmetry.space_group_name_H-M   'P 1'
#
loop_
_entity.id
_entity.type
_entity.pdbx_description
1 polymer ?
#
loop_
_entity_poly.entity_id
_entity_poly.type
_entity_poly.pdbx_seq_one_letter_code
_entity_poly.pdbx_strand_id
1 'polypeptide(L)'
;MTKEVITIDQLRYQRMITEKLDETESRWKNRFSWYPGGQAEYYGRIPQIYSESRETYGDKLFFEYARRNRLHERFTFDEREERIKEKKRRTMVGEEQTDLKASLTTNGEYGRVKPNRMHFYCN
;
A
#
# COMPACT_ATOMS: atom_id res chain seq x y z
N MET A 1 -32.81 -8.17 -22.35
CA MET A 1 -32.52 -7.12 -21.35
C MET A 1 -33.84 -6.72 -20.72
N THR A 2 -34.01 -6.99 -19.43
CA THR A 2 -35.19 -6.58 -18.66
C THR A 2 -35.14 -5.06 -18.48
N LYS A 3 -36.20 -4.36 -18.88
CA LYS A 3 -36.34 -2.93 -18.60
C LYS A 3 -36.76 -2.78 -17.14
N GLU A 4 -35.84 -2.39 -16.27
CA GLU A 4 -36.18 -1.94 -14.93
C GLU A 4 -37.00 -0.64 -15.04
N VAL A 5 -38.21 -0.67 -14.49
CA VAL A 5 -39.07 0.51 -14.41
C VAL A 5 -38.64 1.30 -13.18
N ILE A 6 -37.94 2.41 -13.39
CA ILE A 6 -37.57 3.33 -12.31
C ILE A 6 -38.82 4.07 -11.86
N THR A 7 -39.14 3.99 -10.57
CA THR A 7 -40.29 4.69 -10.00
C THR A 7 -39.95 6.14 -9.66
N ILE A 8 -40.97 7.00 -9.63
CA ILE A 8 -40.82 8.41 -9.25
C ILE A 8 -40.23 8.55 -7.83
N ASP A 9 -40.58 7.65 -6.92
CA ASP A 9 -40.04 7.65 -5.56
C ASP A 9 -38.56 7.32 -5.52
N GLN A 10 -38.09 6.39 -6.36
CA GLN A 10 -36.66 6.11 -6.50
C GLN A 10 -35.91 7.34 -7.01
N LEU A 11 -36.47 8.07 -7.98
CA LEU A 11 -35.87 9.32 -8.48
C LEU A 11 -35.82 10.41 -7.40
N ARG A 12 -36.89 10.56 -6.61
CA ARG A 12 -36.94 11.53 -5.49
C ARG A 12 -35.92 11.18 -4.42
N TYR A 13 -35.78 9.90 -4.09
CA TYR A 13 -34.81 9.44 -3.11
C TYR A 13 -33.37 9.67 -3.58
N GLN A 14 -33.06 9.36 -4.83
CA GLN A 14 -31.74 9.64 -5.42
C GLN A 14 -31.42 11.14 -5.39
N ARG A 15 -32.39 12.00 -5.74
CA ARG A 15 -32.23 13.45 -5.66
C ARG A 15 -31.96 13.94 -4.23
N MET A 16 -32.69 13.41 -3.25
CA MET A 16 -32.46 13.76 -1.84
C MET A 16 -31.04 13.36 -1.39
N ILE A 17 -30.56 12.17 -1.79
CA ILE A 17 -29.20 11.73 -1.47
C ILE A 17 -28.18 12.69 -2.09
N THR A 18 -28.32 13.04 -3.37
CA THR A 18 -27.37 13.94 -4.03
C THR A 18 -27.33 15.30 -3.36
N GLU A 19 -28.50 15.87 -3.01
CA GLU A 19 -28.58 17.14 -2.29
C GLU A 19 -27.88 17.06 -0.92
N LYS A 20 -28.06 15.96 -0.17
CA LYS A 20 -27.38 15.75 1.11
C LYS A 20 -25.88 15.52 0.99
N LEU A 21 -25.44 14.90 -0.10
CA LEU A 21 -24.02 14.71 -0.39
C LEU A 21 -23.37 16.06 -0.68
N ASP A 22 -24.00 16.89 -1.51
CA ASP A 22 -23.52 18.23 -1.85
C ASP A 22 -23.46 19.15 -0.62
N GLU A 23 -24.49 19.13 0.24
CA GLU A 23 -24.49 19.84 1.52
C GLU A 23 -23.33 19.39 2.41
N THR A 24 -23.09 18.08 2.49
CA THR A 24 -22.03 17.51 3.32
C THR A 24 -20.64 17.86 2.79
N GLU A 25 -20.43 17.76 1.48
CA GLU A 25 -19.18 18.12 0.83
C GLU A 25 -18.88 19.61 1.00
N SER A 26 -19.87 20.48 0.76
CA SER A 26 -19.74 21.92 0.94
C SER A 26 -19.40 22.28 2.39
N ARG A 27 -20.10 21.65 3.35
CA ARG A 27 -19.81 21.83 4.78
C ARG A 27 -18.39 21.36 5.12
N TRP A 28 -17.96 20.25 4.55
CA TRP A 28 -16.63 19.71 4.78
C TRP A 28 -15.54 20.64 4.22
N LYS A 29 -15.68 21.11 2.98
CA LYS A 29 -14.74 22.07 2.37
C LYS A 29 -14.66 23.37 3.18
N ASN A 30 -15.78 23.89 3.65
CA ASN A 30 -15.80 25.14 4.42
C ASN A 30 -15.16 25.00 5.81
N ARG A 31 -15.30 23.86 6.48
CA ARG A 31 -14.83 23.67 7.86
C ARG A 31 -13.47 22.97 7.98
N PHE A 32 -13.14 22.10 7.02
CA PHE A 32 -12.04 21.15 7.10
C PHE A 32 -11.15 21.15 5.85
N SER A 33 -11.22 22.17 4.99
CA SER A 33 -10.29 22.32 3.85
C SER A 33 -8.82 22.29 4.24
N TRP A 34 -8.48 22.75 5.44
CA TRP A 34 -7.12 22.70 5.99
C TRP A 34 -6.68 21.29 6.40
N TYR A 35 -7.63 20.37 6.66
CA TYR A 35 -7.35 19.09 7.29
C TYR A 35 -6.42 18.20 6.46
N PRO A 36 -6.59 18.01 5.14
CA PRO A 36 -5.66 17.20 4.35
C PRO A 36 -4.23 17.74 4.37
N GLY A 37 -4.07 19.06 4.28
CA GLY A 37 -2.76 19.71 4.33
C GLY A 37 -2.09 19.54 5.69
N GLY A 38 -2.81 19.82 6.78
CA GLY A 38 -2.30 19.61 8.12
C GLY A 38 -2.01 18.14 8.41
N GLN A 39 -2.88 17.23 7.97
CA GLN A 39 -2.67 15.79 8.12
C GLN A 39 -1.41 15.31 7.38
N ALA A 40 -1.16 15.82 6.17
CA ALA A 40 0.06 15.53 5.42
C ALA A 40 1.32 16.04 6.13
N GLU A 41 1.26 17.25 6.71
CA GLU A 41 2.36 17.82 7.51
C GLU A 41 2.65 16.98 8.77
N TYR A 42 1.60 16.62 9.52
CA TYR A 42 1.74 15.78 10.71
C TYR A 42 2.33 14.40 10.39
N TYR A 43 1.84 13.74 9.34
CA TYR A 43 2.40 12.45 8.92
C TYR A 43 3.80 12.59 8.32
N GLY A 44 4.10 13.71 7.65
CA GLY A 44 5.43 14.01 7.13
C GLY A 44 6.49 14.18 8.23
N ARG A 45 6.08 14.58 9.45
CA ARG A 45 6.99 14.73 10.59
C ARG A 45 7.30 13.42 11.33
N ILE A 46 6.50 12.38 11.11
CA ILE A 46 6.69 11.08 11.78
C ILE A 46 8.11 10.50 11.62
N PRO A 47 8.72 10.46 10.42
CA PRO A 47 10.08 9.96 10.25
C PRO A 47 11.12 10.70 11.10
N GLN A 48 10.98 12.03 11.22
CA GLN A 48 11.86 12.86 12.04
C GLN A 48 11.71 12.52 13.54
N ILE A 49 10.48 12.35 14.02
CA ILE A 49 10.24 11.96 15.41
C ILE A 49 10.89 10.60 15.72
N TYR A 50 10.84 9.68 14.76
CA TYR A 50 11.48 8.38 14.88
C TYR A 50 13.02 8.47 14.92
N SER A 51 13.63 9.29 14.07
CA SER A 51 15.09 9.48 14.11
C SER A 51 15.54 10.14 15.41
N GLU A 52 14.85 11.20 15.85
CA GLU A 52 15.14 11.91 17.10
C GLU A 52 15.01 10.98 18.32
N SER A 53 13.97 10.12 18.33
CA SER A 53 13.76 9.14 19.40
C SER A 53 14.88 8.09 19.43
N ARG A 54 15.35 7.63 18.27
CA ARG A 54 16.46 6.67 18.18
C ARG A 54 17.78 7.28 18.65
N GLU A 55 18.05 8.52 18.27
CA GLU A 55 19.25 9.26 18.71
C GLU A 55 19.25 9.50 20.23
N THR A 56 18.09 9.85 20.79
CA THR A 56 17.97 10.22 22.21
C THR A 56 18.07 9.02 23.14
N TYR A 57 17.37 7.93 22.83
CA TYR A 57 17.23 6.77 23.73
C TYR A 57 18.10 5.58 23.32
N GLY A 58 18.69 5.61 22.13
CA GLY A 58 19.43 4.50 21.56
C GLY A 58 18.53 3.40 21.01
N ASP A 59 19.09 2.64 20.08
CA ASP A 59 18.35 1.65 19.29
C ASP A 59 17.67 0.56 20.13
N LYS A 60 18.32 0.07 21.20
CA LYS A 60 17.78 -1.02 22.03
C LYS A 60 16.46 -0.66 22.71
N LEU A 61 16.42 0.46 23.43
CA LEU A 61 15.23 0.93 24.14
C LEU A 61 14.12 1.32 23.15
N PHE A 62 14.51 1.93 22.04
CA PHE A 62 13.57 2.27 20.98
C PHE A 62 12.90 1.02 20.38
N PHE A 63 13.65 -0.04 20.09
CA PHE A 63 13.08 -1.28 19.53
C PHE A 63 12.17 -2.02 20.51
N GLU A 64 12.51 -2.05 21.80
CA GLU A 64 11.62 -2.63 22.82
C GLU A 64 10.29 -1.86 22.89
N TYR A 65 10.36 -0.53 22.88
CA TYR A 65 9.18 0.33 22.83
C TYR A 65 8.37 0.12 21.55
N ALA A 66 9.03 0.06 20.40
CA ALA A 66 8.38 -0.10 19.10
C ALA A 66 7.67 -1.44 18.96
N ARG A 67 8.29 -2.53 19.44
CA ARG A 67 7.67 -3.86 19.49
C ARG A 67 6.46 -3.88 20.42
N ARG A 68 6.55 -3.23 21.59
CA ARG A 68 5.46 -3.19 22.57
C ARG A 68 4.25 -2.41 22.05
N ASN A 69 4.47 -1.32 21.33
CA ASN A 69 3.41 -0.42 20.85
C ASN A 69 2.99 -0.68 19.40
N ARG A 70 3.47 -1.74 18.76
CA ARG A 70 3.14 -2.13 17.37
C ARG A 70 3.30 -0.96 16.39
N LEU A 71 4.41 -0.24 16.49
CA LEU A 71 4.72 0.85 15.58
C LEU A 71 4.82 0.30 14.14
N HIS A 72 4.44 1.13 13.17
CA HIS A 72 4.30 0.72 11.78
C HIS A 72 5.62 0.15 11.24
N GLU A 73 5.58 -0.99 10.51
CA GLU A 73 6.76 -1.79 10.12
C GLU A 73 7.85 -0.96 9.41
N ARG A 74 7.43 0.06 8.65
CA ARG A 74 8.32 1.02 7.97
C ARG A 74 9.31 1.76 8.90
N PHE A 75 9.01 1.84 10.19
CA PHE A 75 9.85 2.53 11.19
C PHE A 75 10.52 1.57 12.17
N THR A 76 10.21 0.27 12.08
CA THR A 76 10.90 -0.80 12.81
C THR A 76 11.99 -1.39 11.91
N PHE A 77 13.19 -0.84 11.98
CA PHE A 77 14.33 -1.40 11.27
C PHE A 77 14.99 -2.50 12.13
N ASP A 78 14.68 -3.77 11.90
CA ASP A 78 15.45 -4.86 12.50
C ASP A 78 16.57 -5.27 11.54
N GLU A 79 17.83 -5.01 11.90
CA GLU A 79 19.00 -5.41 11.09
C GLU A 79 19.00 -6.92 10.77
N ARG A 80 18.42 -7.75 11.64
CA ARG A 80 18.32 -9.19 11.40
C ARG A 80 17.31 -9.48 10.29
N GLU A 81 16.17 -8.79 10.29
CA GLU A 81 15.14 -8.96 9.27
C GLU A 81 15.58 -8.42 7.93
N GLU A 82 16.30 -7.30 7.89
CA GLU A 82 16.90 -6.78 6.66
C GLU A 82 17.96 -7.71 6.09
N ARG A 83 18.83 -8.30 6.94
CA ARG A 83 19.76 -9.35 6.51
C ARG A 83 19.04 -10.58 5.94
N ILE A 84 17.90 -10.96 6.51
CA ILE A 84 17.08 -12.08 6.01
C ILE A 84 16.38 -11.71 4.68
N LYS A 85 15.82 -10.51 4.57
CA LYS A 85 15.18 -9.99 3.34
C LYS A 85 16.21 -9.86 2.21
N GLU A 86 17.40 -9.35 2.50
CA GLU A 86 18.53 -9.25 1.56
C GLU A 86 19.01 -10.63 1.10
N LYS A 87 19.15 -11.60 2.02
CA LYS A 87 19.50 -12.98 1.67
C LYS A 87 18.44 -13.61 0.76
N LYS A 88 17.14 -13.40 1.03
CA LYS A 88 16.03 -13.86 0.18
C LYS A 88 16.03 -13.20 -1.20
N ARG A 89 16.34 -11.90 -1.29
CA ARG A 89 16.48 -11.20 -2.58
C ARG A 89 17.61 -11.81 -3.42
N ARG A 90 18.76 -12.10 -2.80
CA ARG A 90 19.90 -12.73 -3.47
C ARG A 90 19.61 -14.14 -3.96
N THR A 91 18.87 -14.94 -3.20
CA THR A 91 18.50 -16.30 -3.63
C THR A 91 17.46 -16.28 -4.76
N MET A 92 16.49 -15.35 -4.74
CA MET A 92 15.50 -15.24 -5.82
C MET A 92 16.10 -14.83 -7.17
N VAL A 93 17.16 -14.01 -7.17
CA VAL A 93 17.88 -13.64 -8.42
C VAL A 93 18.64 -14.83 -9.03
N GLY A 94 18.96 -15.86 -8.26
CA GLY A 94 19.75 -17.01 -8.71
C GLY A 94 18.95 -18.23 -9.20
N GLU A 95 17.67 -18.36 -8.83
CA GLU A 95 16.89 -19.59 -9.06
C GLU A 95 15.97 -19.54 -10.29
N GLU A 96 15.77 -18.37 -10.91
CA GLU A 96 14.71 -18.21 -11.93
C GLU A 96 15.07 -18.66 -13.35
N GLN A 97 16.30 -19.12 -13.64
CA GLN A 97 16.70 -19.47 -15.01
C GLN A 97 17.49 -20.79 -15.21
N THR A 98 17.79 -21.55 -14.17
CA THR A 98 18.67 -22.74 -14.32
C THR A 98 17.95 -24.03 -14.75
N ASP A 99 16.62 -24.10 -14.66
CA ASP A 99 15.84 -25.32 -14.96
C ASP A 99 15.05 -25.28 -16.29
N LEU A 100 15.36 -24.34 -17.19
CA LEU A 100 14.67 -24.22 -18.48
C LEU A 100 15.12 -25.30 -19.47
N LYS A 101 14.40 -26.43 -19.48
CA LYS A 101 14.58 -27.48 -20.51
C LYS A 101 13.81 -27.14 -21.78
N ALA A 102 14.47 -27.24 -22.94
CA ALA A 102 13.88 -26.98 -24.25
C ALA A 102 12.59 -27.81 -24.46
N SER A 103 11.56 -27.19 -25.04
CA SER A 103 10.33 -27.88 -25.41
C SER A 103 10.58 -28.85 -26.57
N LEU A 104 9.86 -29.97 -26.59
CA LEU A 104 9.94 -30.94 -27.68
C LEU A 104 9.19 -30.45 -28.95
N THR A 105 8.32 -29.46 -28.81
CA THR A 105 7.47 -28.90 -29.88
C THR A 105 7.31 -27.39 -29.74
N THR A 106 7.13 -26.69 -30.86
CA THR A 106 7.03 -25.23 -30.97
C THR A 106 5.85 -24.65 -30.18
N ASN A 107 4.71 -25.34 -30.15
CA ASN A 107 3.52 -24.89 -29.42
C ASN A 107 3.63 -25.08 -27.90
N GLY A 108 4.61 -25.86 -27.44
CA GLY A 108 4.85 -26.10 -26.01
C GLY A 108 5.55 -24.95 -25.31
N GLU A 109 5.93 -23.88 -26.02
CA GLU A 109 6.65 -22.72 -25.46
C GLU A 109 5.74 -21.77 -24.69
N TYR A 110 4.47 -21.68 -25.08
CA TYR A 110 3.51 -20.77 -24.45
C TYR A 110 3.20 -21.20 -23.00
N GLY A 111 3.56 -20.34 -22.04
CA GLY A 111 3.24 -20.53 -20.62
C GLY A 111 4.23 -21.37 -19.80
N ARG A 112 5.39 -21.75 -20.36
CA ARG A 112 6.44 -22.47 -19.61
C ARG A 112 7.11 -21.65 -18.52
N VAL A 113 7.27 -20.35 -18.78
CA VAL A 113 7.91 -19.43 -17.85
C VAL A 113 6.80 -18.66 -17.15
N LYS A 114 6.69 -18.80 -15.83
CA LYS A 114 5.83 -17.93 -15.05
C LYS A 114 6.40 -16.50 -15.14
N PRO A 115 5.56 -15.49 -15.40
CA PRO A 115 6.06 -14.12 -15.48
C PRO A 115 6.73 -13.74 -14.16
N ASN A 116 8.00 -13.34 -14.25
CA ASN A 116 8.76 -12.81 -13.15
C ASN A 116 8.21 -11.44 -12.74
N ARG A 117 8.43 -11.06 -11.49
CA ARG A 117 8.19 -9.76 -10.87
C ARG A 117 8.52 -8.57 -11.78
N MET A 118 9.62 -8.61 -12.55
CA MET A 118 9.99 -7.53 -13.49
C MET A 118 8.95 -7.26 -14.59
N HIS A 119 8.19 -8.27 -15.02
CA HIS A 119 7.12 -8.09 -16.01
C HIS A 119 5.94 -7.24 -15.50
N PHE A 120 5.79 -7.11 -14.17
CA PHE A 120 4.68 -6.39 -13.55
C PHE A 120 5.03 -4.96 -13.10
N TYR A 121 6.31 -4.55 -13.22
CA TYR A 121 6.78 -3.23 -12.75
C TYR A 121 7.35 -2.34 -13.85
N CYS A 122 7.08 -2.63 -15.13
CA CYS A 122 7.36 -1.67 -16.20
C CYS A 122 6.27 -0.58 -16.22
N ASN A 123 6.59 0.57 -15.61
CA ASN A 123 6.03 1.88 -15.93
C ASN A 123 7.19 2.84 -16.14
#